data_AF-A0A1Q2CBQ6-F1
#
_entry.id   AF-A0A1Q2CBQ6-F1
#
_cell.length_a   1.000
_cell.length_b   1.000
_cell.length_c   1.000
_cell.angle_alpha   90.00
_cell.angle_beta   90.00
_cell.angle_gamma   90.00
#
_symmetry.space_group_name_H-M   'P 1'
#
loop_
_entity.id
_entity.type
_entity.pdbx_description
1 polymer ?
#
loop_
_entity_poly.entity_id
_entity_poly.type
_entity_poly.pdbx_seq_one_letter_code
_entity_poly.pdbx_strand_id
1 'polypeptide(L)'
;MLHERALLALKSGLAAGLGWVVGAQFPGVMAEYAYYASLGGISVIYPAISDSVREAIRATAAIILGALVAALMQIISWPNALTVGLVVVIGTALGGLRFLGEQRHWVATAALFVLIFSGDPPQDYILIYVGQILTGALIGLAVNAAVPKMNLTSLSDAAEGLRAELVVQLRRVAELLRERDEPDAEQLEAVFDEIDNERDRLRQALEKVKRSTEGNPRAVRYEGVRRSLQDRARSLAHIAFMVQDVGVVLQDVQRDDYRVLDLQLRRATATAFAGLADVIETPTAELAERVRADVTDLMNQVHNAEFDDVEGRYLAGIIAASAQLSLSTALSSLPVVEDS
;
A
#
# COMPACT_ATOMS: atom_id res chain seq x y z
N MET A 1 12.97 9.19 -0.90
CA MET A 1 13.58 8.35 0.16
C MET A 1 14.29 9.14 1.28
N LEU A 2 15.16 10.13 0.98
CA LEU A 2 15.87 10.92 2.02
C LEU A 2 14.93 11.66 3.01
N HIS A 3 13.90 12.32 2.49
CA HIS A 3 12.87 12.98 3.30
C HIS A 3 12.12 12.01 4.22
N GLU A 4 11.91 10.76 3.79
CA GLU A 4 11.17 9.79 4.60
C GLU A 4 12.00 9.32 5.80
N ARG A 5 13.30 9.05 5.58
CA ARG A 5 14.25 8.67 6.63
C ARG A 5 14.52 9.82 7.59
N ALA A 6 14.64 11.06 7.08
CA ALA A 6 14.82 12.25 7.91
C ALA A 6 13.63 12.46 8.86
N LEU A 7 12.39 12.32 8.38
CA LEU A 7 11.22 12.46 9.25
C LEU A 7 11.14 11.33 10.28
N LEU A 8 11.51 10.10 9.90
CA LEU A 8 11.57 8.98 10.84
C LEU A 8 12.59 9.27 11.95
N ALA A 9 13.81 9.69 11.59
CA ALA A 9 14.86 10.06 12.53
C ALA A 9 14.41 11.19 13.49
N LEU A 10 13.75 12.23 12.96
CA LEU A 10 13.23 13.32 13.78
C LEU A 10 12.17 12.84 14.78
N LYS A 11 11.21 12.00 14.35
CA LYS A 11 10.21 11.41 15.24
C LYS A 11 10.85 10.54 16.32
N SER A 12 11.81 9.70 15.94
CA SER A 12 12.55 8.84 16.86
C SER A 12 13.30 9.66 17.91
N GLY A 13 13.98 10.73 17.50
CA GLY A 13 14.66 11.65 18.42
C GLY A 13 13.70 12.38 19.35
N LEU A 14 12.57 12.88 18.83
CA LEU A 14 11.53 13.54 19.63
C LEU A 14 10.90 12.58 20.64
N ALA A 15 10.57 11.35 20.23
CA ALA A 15 10.01 10.33 21.11
C ALA A 15 10.98 9.96 22.24
N ALA A 16 12.26 9.73 21.92
CA ALA A 16 13.27 9.41 22.91
C ALA A 16 13.53 10.57 23.88
N GLY A 17 13.61 11.81 23.37
CA GLY A 17 13.83 13.01 24.18
C GLY A 17 12.65 13.34 25.09
N LEU A 18 11.42 13.32 24.56
CA LEU A 18 10.22 13.53 25.38
C LEU A 18 10.01 12.39 26.38
N GLY A 19 10.33 11.15 26.00
CA GLY A 19 10.37 9.99 26.88
C GLY A 19 11.27 10.24 28.09
N TRP A 20 12.50 10.73 27.86
CA TRP A 20 13.41 11.10 28.95
C TRP A 20 12.81 12.17 29.86
N VAL A 21 12.33 13.27 29.27
CA VAL A 21 11.82 14.42 30.02
C VAL A 21 10.70 14.01 30.96
N VAL A 22 9.75 13.21 30.47
CA VAL A 22 8.62 12.72 31.26
C VAL A 22 9.07 11.67 32.27
N GLY A 23 9.92 10.72 31.88
CA GLY A 23 10.44 9.68 32.76
C GLY A 23 11.22 10.25 33.95
N ALA A 24 11.93 11.37 33.74
CA ALA A 24 12.65 12.09 34.78
C ALA A 24 11.74 12.85 35.77
N GLN A 25 10.45 13.04 35.46
CA GLN A 25 9.48 13.64 36.40
C GLN A 25 8.90 12.62 37.39
N PHE A 26 9.22 11.33 37.25
CA PHE A 26 8.69 10.31 38.16
C PHE A 26 9.29 10.48 39.56
N PRO A 27 8.54 10.17 40.64
CA PRO A 27 9.04 10.35 41.99
C PRO A 27 10.10 9.31 42.38
N GLY A 28 11.06 9.71 43.22
CA GLY A 28 12.04 8.83 43.83
C GLY A 28 13.02 8.20 42.82
N VAL A 29 13.42 6.96 43.08
CA VAL A 29 14.43 6.25 42.28
C VAL A 29 14.00 6.06 40.82
N MET A 30 12.69 6.08 40.51
CA MET A 30 12.21 5.95 39.13
C MET A 30 12.76 7.01 38.18
N ALA A 31 13.01 8.24 38.66
CA ALA A 31 13.55 9.34 37.85
C ALA A 31 14.94 9.00 37.28
N GLU A 32 15.75 8.26 38.03
CA GLU A 32 17.13 7.88 37.65
C GLU A 32 17.14 6.91 36.46
N TYR A 33 15.99 6.25 36.20
CA TYR A 33 15.80 5.28 35.14
C TYR A 33 15.08 5.84 33.90
N ALA A 34 15.04 7.16 33.74
CA ALA A 34 14.40 7.85 32.60
C ALA A 34 14.89 7.38 31.23
N TYR A 35 16.11 6.82 31.15
CA TYR A 35 16.66 6.23 29.92
C TYR A 35 15.82 5.07 29.38
N TYR A 36 15.10 4.34 30.24
CA TYR A 36 14.16 3.31 29.79
C TYR A 36 12.91 3.90 29.12
N ALA A 37 12.45 5.08 29.51
CA ALA A 37 11.41 5.78 28.78
C ALA A 37 11.89 6.29 27.41
N SER A 38 13.15 6.72 27.28
CA SER A 38 13.71 7.01 25.96
C SER A 38 13.72 5.77 25.05
N LEU A 39 14.16 4.64 25.60
CA LEU A 39 14.21 3.35 24.89
C LEU A 39 12.81 2.85 24.51
N GLY A 40 11.83 2.97 25.40
CA GLY A 40 10.43 2.66 25.10
C GLY A 40 9.86 3.55 23.99
N GLY A 41 10.19 4.85 24.01
CA GLY A 41 9.73 5.81 23.01
C GLY A 41 10.21 5.53 21.60
N ILE A 42 11.47 5.11 21.43
CA ILE A 42 12.00 4.79 20.10
C ILE A 42 11.52 3.42 19.57
N SER A 43 11.24 2.48 20.48
CA SER A 43 10.88 1.09 20.15
C SER A 43 9.52 0.96 19.44
N VAL A 44 8.72 2.02 19.40
CA VAL A 44 7.35 2.00 18.86
C VAL A 44 7.17 2.93 17.65
N ILE A 45 8.25 3.51 17.12
CA ILE A 45 8.17 4.43 15.98
C ILE A 45 8.15 3.64 14.67
N TYR A 46 6.94 3.27 14.24
CA TYR A 46 6.69 2.62 12.96
C TYR A 46 6.03 3.58 11.94
N PRO A 47 6.15 3.32 10.62
CA PRO A 47 5.55 4.17 9.60
C PRO A 47 4.03 4.33 9.70
N ALA A 48 3.31 3.29 10.14
CA ALA A 48 1.87 3.34 10.40
C ALA A 48 1.58 3.36 11.91
N ILE A 49 0.52 4.08 12.29
CA ILE A 49 0.09 4.20 13.70
C ILE A 49 -0.46 2.86 14.20
N SER A 50 -1.27 2.16 13.39
CA SER A 50 -1.78 0.82 13.71
C SER A 50 -0.64 -0.17 13.99
N ASP A 51 0.39 -0.16 13.14
CA ASP A 51 1.59 -0.97 13.32
C ASP A 51 2.33 -0.57 14.61
N SER A 52 2.47 0.74 14.88
CA SER A 52 3.10 1.26 16.10
C SER A 52 2.37 0.80 17.37
N VAL A 53 1.03 0.85 17.38
CA VAL A 53 0.21 0.39 18.51
C VAL A 53 0.37 -1.12 18.71
N ARG A 54 0.23 -1.89 17.63
CA ARG A 54 0.35 -3.35 17.70
C ARG A 54 1.72 -3.77 18.19
N GLU A 55 2.75 -3.09 17.73
CA GLU A 55 4.11 -3.39 18.11
C GLU A 55 4.45 -2.91 19.52
N ALA A 56 3.90 -1.78 19.98
CA ALA A 56 3.97 -1.38 21.38
C ALA A 56 3.37 -2.42 22.32
N ILE A 57 2.21 -2.99 21.96
CA ILE A 57 1.57 -4.08 22.74
C ILE A 57 2.45 -5.33 22.75
N ARG A 58 3.02 -5.71 21.60
CA ARG A 58 3.92 -6.87 21.50
C ARG A 58 5.21 -6.68 22.28
N ALA A 59 5.81 -5.49 22.23
CA ALA A 59 7.02 -5.15 22.97
C ALA A 59 6.74 -5.23 24.47
N THR A 60 5.63 -4.63 24.90
CA THR A 60 5.18 -4.69 26.30
C THR A 60 4.99 -6.13 26.76
N ALA A 61 4.27 -6.94 25.99
CA ALA A 61 4.04 -8.35 26.31
C ALA A 61 5.35 -9.14 26.36
N ALA A 62 6.26 -8.91 25.42
CA ALA A 62 7.58 -9.54 25.41
C ALA A 62 8.39 -9.18 26.66
N ILE A 63 8.40 -7.90 27.04
CA ILE A 63 9.10 -7.40 28.21
C ILE A 63 8.53 -8.01 29.50
N ILE A 64 7.20 -8.06 29.64
CA ILE A 64 6.53 -8.67 30.79
C ILE A 64 6.88 -10.16 30.88
N LEU A 65 6.82 -10.89 29.76
CA LEU A 65 7.21 -12.30 29.72
C LEU A 65 8.67 -12.49 30.15
N GLY A 66 9.59 -11.65 29.66
CA GLY A 66 10.98 -11.69 30.06
C GLY A 66 11.18 -11.41 31.55
N ALA A 67 10.51 -10.39 32.09
CA ALA A 67 10.55 -10.06 33.51
C ALA A 67 10.02 -11.20 34.38
N LEU A 68 8.95 -11.88 33.97
CA LEU A 68 8.42 -13.06 34.66
C LEU A 68 9.41 -14.22 34.67
N VAL A 69 10.08 -14.50 33.55
CA VAL A 69 11.13 -15.54 33.47
C VAL A 69 12.28 -15.21 34.42
N ALA A 70 12.73 -13.96 34.46
CA ALA A 70 13.80 -13.52 35.35
C ALA A 70 13.41 -13.63 36.82
N ALA A 71 12.20 -13.19 37.18
CA ALA A 71 11.67 -13.29 38.54
C ALA A 71 11.58 -14.75 39.01
N LEU A 72 11.09 -15.66 38.15
CA LEU A 72 11.07 -17.09 38.44
C LEU A 72 12.48 -17.66 38.64
N MET A 73 13.46 -17.19 37.86
CA MET A 73 14.82 -17.69 37.99
C MET A 73 15.52 -17.23 39.27
N GLN A 74 15.23 -16.02 39.75
CA GLN A 74 15.78 -15.52 41.01
C GLN A 74 15.30 -16.32 42.23
N ILE A 75 14.13 -16.96 42.16
CA ILE A 75 13.67 -17.90 43.22
C ILE A 75 14.60 -19.12 43.30
N ILE A 76 15.20 -19.53 42.19
CA ILE A 76 16.05 -20.72 42.10
C ILE A 76 17.47 -20.39 42.56
N SER A 77 18.08 -19.33 42.01
CA SER A 77 19.46 -18.96 42.32
C SER A 77 19.80 -17.52 41.94
N TRP A 78 20.79 -16.95 42.61
CA TRP A 78 21.39 -15.66 42.26
C TRP A 78 21.98 -15.68 40.83
N PRO A 79 22.16 -14.51 40.19
CA PRO A 79 22.70 -14.41 38.84
C PRO A 79 24.08 -15.07 38.72
N ASN A 80 24.18 -16.10 37.87
CA ASN A 80 25.40 -16.84 37.56
C ASN A 80 25.33 -17.34 36.11
N ALA A 81 26.41 -17.93 35.60
CA ALA A 81 26.48 -18.37 34.20
C ALA A 81 25.34 -19.34 33.81
N LEU A 82 24.93 -20.22 34.73
CA LEU A 82 23.86 -21.19 34.49
C LEU A 82 22.49 -20.48 34.43
N THR A 83 22.18 -19.62 35.40
CA THR A 83 20.89 -18.91 35.43
C THR A 83 20.73 -17.97 34.25
N VAL A 84 21.81 -17.27 33.86
CA VAL A 84 21.86 -16.45 32.65
C VAL A 84 21.58 -17.30 31.41
N GLY A 85 22.29 -18.42 31.22
CA GLY A 85 22.11 -19.29 30.06
C GLY A 85 20.68 -19.83 29.95
N LEU A 86 20.13 -20.31 31.06
CA LEU A 86 18.76 -20.82 31.11
C LEU A 86 17.72 -19.73 30.83
N VAL A 87 17.89 -18.52 31.38
CA VAL A 87 16.98 -17.39 31.10
C VAL A 87 16.99 -17.03 29.61
N VAL A 88 18.15 -17.04 28.96
CA VAL A 88 18.25 -16.79 27.51
C VAL A 88 17.57 -17.90 26.72
N VAL A 89 17.79 -19.18 27.09
CA VAL A 89 17.15 -20.32 26.42
C VAL A 89 15.62 -20.23 26.55
N ILE A 90 15.11 -20.03 27.77
CA ILE A 90 13.67 -19.92 28.04
C ILE A 90 13.08 -18.70 27.34
N GLY A 91 13.73 -17.54 27.48
CA GLY A 91 13.28 -16.29 26.85
C GLY A 91 13.24 -16.39 25.32
N THR A 92 14.22 -17.04 24.71
CA THR A 92 14.25 -17.29 23.26
C THR A 92 13.16 -18.27 22.83
N ALA A 93 12.94 -19.35 23.60
CA ALA A 93 11.88 -20.31 23.34
C ALA A 93 10.49 -19.66 23.42
N LEU A 94 10.25 -18.81 24.41
CA LEU A 94 9.01 -18.01 24.54
C LEU A 94 8.89 -16.95 23.44
N GLY A 95 10.02 -16.41 22.96
CA GLY A 95 10.07 -15.60 21.73
C GLY A 95 9.56 -16.35 20.48
N GLY A 96 9.45 -17.68 20.52
CA GLY A 96 8.84 -18.49 19.47
C GLY A 96 7.33 -18.26 19.28
N LEU A 97 6.64 -17.64 20.25
CA LEU A 97 5.20 -17.38 20.20
C LEU A 97 4.83 -16.48 19.01
N ARG A 98 3.92 -16.96 18.14
CA ARG A 98 3.49 -16.25 16.92
C ARG A 98 2.91 -14.85 17.18
N PHE A 99 2.32 -14.64 18.35
CA PHE A 99 1.75 -13.36 18.76
C PHE A 99 2.76 -12.21 18.83
N LEU A 100 4.02 -12.49 19.20
CA LEU A 100 5.04 -11.48 19.50
C LEU A 100 5.65 -10.77 18.28
N GLY A 101 5.41 -11.25 17.06
CA GLY A 101 5.78 -10.51 15.84
C GLY A 101 7.29 -10.27 15.70
N GLU A 102 7.72 -9.03 15.50
CA GLU A 102 9.13 -8.64 15.39
C GLU A 102 9.78 -8.40 16.78
N GLN A 103 8.97 -8.18 17.83
CA GLN A 103 9.45 -7.93 19.20
C GLN A 103 9.91 -9.18 19.97
N ARG A 104 10.07 -10.33 19.32
CA ARG A 104 10.44 -11.60 19.99
C ARG A 104 11.76 -11.51 20.75
N HIS A 105 12.72 -10.76 20.21
CA HIS A 105 14.03 -10.57 20.81
C HIS A 105 13.98 -9.83 22.17
N TRP A 106 12.93 -9.05 22.42
CA TRP A 106 12.75 -8.35 23.69
C TRP A 106 12.49 -9.28 24.86
N VAL A 107 11.98 -10.50 24.65
CA VAL A 107 11.74 -11.45 25.75
C VAL A 107 13.04 -11.82 26.44
N ALA A 108 14.02 -12.29 25.67
CA ALA A 108 15.34 -12.67 26.21
C ALA A 108 16.10 -11.45 26.74
N THR A 109 16.03 -10.32 26.03
CA THR A 109 16.71 -9.08 26.40
C THR A 109 16.18 -8.53 27.74
N ALA A 110 14.86 -8.44 27.89
CA ALA A 110 14.23 -8.01 29.13
C ALA A 110 14.49 -8.97 30.28
N ALA A 111 14.45 -10.29 30.02
CA ALA A 111 14.75 -11.28 31.04
C ALA A 111 16.19 -11.17 31.56
N LEU A 112 17.16 -10.92 30.67
CA LEU A 112 18.55 -10.66 31.07
C LEU A 112 18.68 -9.37 31.89
N PHE A 113 18.07 -8.27 31.42
CA PHE A 113 18.13 -7.01 32.16
C PHE A 113 17.54 -7.14 33.56
N VAL A 114 16.38 -7.76 33.68
CA VAL A 114 15.76 -7.99 34.99
C VAL A 114 16.63 -8.94 35.82
N LEU A 115 17.13 -10.05 35.29
CA LEU A 115 17.97 -10.96 36.08
C LEU A 115 19.20 -10.26 36.67
N ILE A 116 19.85 -9.37 35.90
CA ILE A 116 21.12 -8.74 36.29
C ILE A 116 20.92 -7.53 37.22
N PHE A 117 19.94 -6.67 36.91
CA PHE A 117 19.82 -5.36 37.57
C PHE A 117 18.77 -5.31 38.68
N SER A 118 17.97 -6.36 38.83
CA SER A 118 16.74 -6.30 39.62
C SER A 118 16.91 -6.28 41.14
N GLY A 119 18.09 -6.60 41.66
CA GLY A 119 18.37 -6.60 43.11
C GLY A 119 17.38 -7.46 43.91
N ASP A 120 17.33 -7.22 45.22
CA ASP A 120 16.34 -7.84 46.13
C ASP A 120 15.58 -6.70 46.87
N PRO A 121 14.25 -6.59 46.75
CA PRO A 121 13.36 -7.48 46.03
C PRO A 121 13.21 -7.16 44.54
N PRO A 122 13.02 -8.18 43.68
CA PRO A 122 13.04 -7.96 42.24
C PRO A 122 11.87 -7.17 41.68
N GLN A 123 10.73 -7.17 42.38
CA GLN A 123 9.52 -6.47 41.93
C GLN A 123 9.73 -4.97 41.72
N ASP A 124 10.60 -4.33 42.51
CA ASP A 124 10.76 -2.88 42.47
C ASP A 124 11.41 -2.46 41.15
N TYR A 125 12.49 -3.14 40.77
CA TYR A 125 13.13 -2.90 39.48
C TYR A 125 12.22 -3.25 38.30
N ILE A 126 11.48 -4.36 38.37
CA ILE A 126 10.54 -4.75 37.31
C ILE A 126 9.50 -3.65 37.10
N LEU A 127 8.94 -3.10 38.18
CA LEU A 127 7.93 -2.03 38.10
C LEU A 127 8.52 -0.75 37.49
N ILE A 128 9.74 -0.37 37.89
CA ILE A 128 10.47 0.77 37.32
C ILE A 128 10.72 0.56 35.82
N TYR A 129 11.28 -0.59 35.46
CA TYR A 129 11.65 -0.93 34.08
C TYR A 129 10.44 -0.96 33.15
N VAL A 130 9.39 -1.69 33.53
CA VAL A 130 8.15 -1.80 32.74
C VAL A 130 7.44 -0.45 32.69
N GLY A 131 7.32 0.26 33.81
CA GLY A 131 6.63 1.56 33.89
C GLY A 131 7.30 2.64 33.04
N GLN A 132 8.64 2.71 33.06
CA GLN A 132 9.40 3.66 32.24
C GLN A 132 9.27 3.32 30.75
N ILE A 133 9.48 2.06 30.34
CA ILE A 133 9.33 1.66 28.93
C ILE A 133 7.91 1.93 28.41
N LEU A 134 6.89 1.60 29.19
CA LEU A 134 5.50 1.86 28.81
C LEU A 134 5.21 3.34 28.64
N THR A 135 5.71 4.17 29.55
CA THR A 135 5.58 5.63 29.47
C THR A 135 6.24 6.18 28.21
N GLY A 136 7.46 5.71 27.94
CA GLY A 136 8.17 5.95 26.70
C GLY A 136 7.36 5.60 25.47
N ALA A 137 6.86 4.36 25.41
CA ALA A 137 6.06 3.85 24.31
C ALA A 137 4.79 4.68 24.08
N LEU A 138 4.09 5.10 25.14
CA LEU A 138 2.94 5.99 25.03
C LEU A 138 3.30 7.36 24.43
N ILE A 139 4.44 7.92 24.82
CA ILE A 139 4.94 9.18 24.26
C ILE A 139 5.35 8.99 22.79
N GLY A 140 6.04 7.90 22.47
CA GLY A 140 6.41 7.56 21.09
C GLY A 140 5.18 7.41 20.19
N LEU A 141 4.13 6.77 20.70
CA LEU A 141 2.84 6.67 20.02
C LEU A 141 2.20 8.06 19.83
N ALA A 142 2.22 8.92 20.84
CA ALA A 142 1.69 10.28 20.75
C ALA A 142 2.46 11.12 19.73
N VAL A 143 3.79 11.05 19.70
CA VAL A 143 4.65 11.70 18.69
C VAL A 143 4.34 11.18 17.29
N ASN A 144 4.20 9.86 17.13
CA ASN A 144 3.90 9.27 15.83
C ASN A 144 2.50 9.67 15.32
N ALA A 145 1.52 9.72 16.22
CA ALA A 145 0.17 10.19 15.94
C ALA A 145 0.11 11.70 15.64
N ALA A 146 1.00 12.50 16.24
CA ALA A 146 1.06 13.94 16.03
C ALA A 146 1.60 14.33 14.65
N VAL A 147 2.36 13.47 13.96
CA VAL A 147 2.94 13.74 12.63
C VAL A 147 2.63 12.60 11.65
N PRO A 148 1.37 12.37 11.25
CA PRO A 148 1.05 11.30 10.31
C PRO A 148 1.53 11.65 8.90
N LYS A 149 2.25 10.72 8.24
CA LYS A 149 2.51 10.80 6.80
C LYS A 149 1.28 10.25 6.08
N MET A 150 0.43 11.13 5.56
CA MET A 150 -0.54 10.72 4.55
C MET A 150 0.22 10.58 3.24
N ASN A 151 0.42 9.34 2.78
CA ASN A 151 1.09 9.05 1.51
C ASN A 151 0.14 9.30 0.31
N LEU A 152 -0.64 10.38 0.34
CA LEU A 152 -1.54 10.75 -0.74
C LEU A 152 -0.75 11.16 -1.98
N THR A 153 0.43 11.75 -1.81
CA THR A 153 1.34 12.07 -2.92
C THR A 153 1.74 10.83 -3.71
N SER A 154 2.17 9.75 -3.04
CA SER A 154 2.54 8.53 -3.77
C SER A 154 1.37 7.85 -4.48
N LEU A 155 0.14 7.99 -3.95
CA LEU A 155 -1.05 7.49 -4.64
C LEU A 155 -1.38 8.37 -5.86
N SER A 156 -1.23 9.69 -5.73
CA SER A 156 -1.39 10.62 -6.84
C SER A 156 -0.36 10.36 -7.94
N ASP A 157 0.92 10.20 -7.58
CA ASP A 157 2.00 9.93 -8.54
C ASP A 157 1.80 8.59 -9.25
N ALA A 158 1.39 7.54 -8.53
CA ALA A 158 1.11 6.24 -9.13
C ALA A 158 -0.14 6.25 -10.02
N ALA A 159 -1.18 7.00 -9.64
CA ALA A 159 -2.37 7.18 -10.48
C ALA A 159 -2.04 7.98 -11.74
N GLU A 160 -1.20 9.00 -11.64
CA GLU A 160 -0.68 9.78 -12.77
C GLU A 160 0.13 8.90 -13.73
N GLY A 161 1.04 8.09 -13.18
CA GLY A 161 1.84 7.12 -13.94
C GLY A 161 0.97 6.15 -14.73
N LEU A 162 0.02 5.49 -14.07
CA LEU A 162 -0.91 4.59 -14.76
C LEU A 162 -1.76 5.32 -15.81
N ARG A 163 -2.20 6.55 -15.54
CA ARG A 163 -2.98 7.34 -16.51
C ARG A 163 -2.15 7.62 -17.77
N ALA A 164 -0.93 8.12 -17.60
CA ALA A 164 -0.03 8.42 -18.72
C ALA A 164 0.25 7.16 -19.55
N GLU A 165 0.51 6.04 -18.87
CA GLU A 165 0.76 4.75 -19.52
C GLU A 165 -0.43 4.27 -20.34
N LEU A 166 -1.65 4.35 -19.78
CA LEU A 166 -2.88 4.01 -20.52
C LEU A 166 -3.06 4.84 -21.79
N VAL A 167 -2.76 6.15 -21.73
CA VAL A 167 -2.84 7.04 -22.89
C VAL A 167 -1.85 6.61 -23.97
N VAL A 168 -0.61 6.31 -23.60
CA VAL A 168 0.44 5.86 -24.52
C VAL A 168 0.02 4.56 -25.20
N GLN A 169 -0.39 3.55 -24.43
CA GLN A 169 -0.68 2.23 -24.99
C GLN A 169 -1.97 2.22 -25.82
N LEU A 170 -3.03 2.93 -25.40
CA LEU A 170 -4.23 3.08 -26.24
C LEU A 170 -3.94 3.74 -27.58
N ARG A 171 -3.07 4.77 -27.61
CA ARG A 171 -2.62 5.39 -28.85
C ARG A 171 -1.79 4.44 -29.71
N ARG A 172 -0.90 3.67 -29.09
CA ARG A 172 -0.07 2.68 -29.78
C ARG A 172 -0.90 1.58 -30.42
N VAL A 173 -1.89 1.03 -29.70
CA VAL A 173 -2.86 0.07 -30.27
C VAL A 173 -3.64 0.70 -31.42
N ALA A 174 -4.10 1.94 -31.26
CA ALA A 174 -4.81 2.64 -32.32
C ALA A 174 -3.95 2.87 -33.57
N GLU A 175 -2.66 3.15 -33.41
CA GLU A 175 -1.70 3.27 -34.52
C GLU A 175 -1.48 1.92 -35.23
N LEU A 176 -1.18 0.86 -34.48
CA LEU A 176 -1.01 -0.49 -35.01
C LEU A 176 -2.25 -0.98 -35.78
N LEU A 177 -3.45 -0.69 -35.27
CA LEU A 177 -4.70 -1.06 -35.94
C LEU A 177 -4.96 -0.26 -37.22
N ARG A 178 -4.40 0.95 -37.37
CA ARG A 178 -4.51 1.79 -38.59
C ARG A 178 -3.52 1.40 -39.67
N GLU A 179 -2.37 0.82 -39.31
CA GLU A 179 -1.37 0.36 -40.27
C GLU A 179 -1.97 -0.69 -41.21
N ARG A 180 -1.46 -0.73 -42.46
CA ARG A 180 -2.01 -1.64 -43.49
C ARG A 180 -1.60 -3.08 -43.28
N ASP A 181 -0.47 -3.30 -42.63
CA ASP A 181 0.05 -4.63 -42.33
C ASP A 181 -0.65 -5.19 -41.08
N GLU A 182 -0.65 -6.51 -40.97
CA GLU A 182 -1.07 -7.21 -39.75
C GLU A 182 -0.02 -6.91 -38.66
N PRO A 183 -0.40 -6.32 -37.51
CA PRO A 183 0.57 -6.11 -36.43
C PRO A 183 1.15 -7.45 -36.00
N ASP A 184 2.42 -7.51 -35.63
CA ASP A 184 3.03 -8.75 -35.14
C ASP A 184 2.59 -9.01 -33.67
N ALA A 185 2.42 -10.28 -33.30
CA ALA A 185 1.99 -10.67 -31.96
C ALA A 185 2.98 -10.19 -30.89
N GLU A 186 4.29 -10.21 -31.18
CA GLU A 186 5.34 -9.66 -30.29
C GLU A 186 5.21 -8.14 -30.11
N GLN A 187 4.77 -7.41 -31.14
CA GLN A 187 4.55 -5.96 -31.05
C GLN A 187 3.35 -5.63 -30.17
N LEU A 188 2.28 -6.43 -30.24
CA LEU A 188 1.13 -6.31 -29.36
C LEU A 188 1.48 -6.72 -27.91
N GLU A 189 2.30 -7.74 -27.69
CA GLU A 189 2.78 -8.13 -26.35
C GLU A 189 3.56 -7.01 -25.65
N ALA A 190 4.52 -6.41 -26.36
CA ALA A 190 5.32 -5.32 -25.82
C ALA A 190 4.50 -4.05 -25.45
N VAL A 191 3.29 -3.88 -26.02
CA VAL A 191 2.38 -2.77 -25.71
C VAL A 191 1.73 -2.93 -24.33
N PHE A 192 1.50 -4.15 -23.85
CA PHE A 192 0.71 -4.36 -22.62
C PHE A 192 1.53 -4.68 -21.38
N ASP A 193 2.81 -5.06 -21.53
CA ASP A 193 3.73 -5.35 -20.41
C ASP A 193 3.99 -4.14 -19.49
N GLU A 194 4.01 -2.93 -20.04
CA GLU A 194 4.29 -1.71 -19.26
C GLU A 194 3.10 -1.33 -18.34
N ILE A 195 1.86 -1.68 -18.73
CA ILE A 195 0.65 -1.43 -17.94
C ILE A 195 0.68 -2.21 -16.63
N ASP A 196 1.12 -3.47 -16.64
CA ASP A 196 1.15 -4.30 -15.43
C ASP A 196 2.07 -3.74 -14.35
N ASN A 197 3.22 -3.20 -14.75
CA ASN A 197 4.15 -2.55 -13.83
C ASN A 197 3.51 -1.33 -13.14
N GLU A 198 2.78 -0.49 -13.88
CA GLU A 198 2.09 0.67 -13.31
C GLU A 198 0.86 0.29 -12.48
N ARG A 199 0.13 -0.77 -12.88
CA ARG A 199 -0.97 -1.33 -12.07
C ARG A 199 -0.47 -1.82 -10.71
N ASP A 200 0.67 -2.51 -10.69
CA ASP A 200 1.29 -2.98 -9.45
C ASP A 200 1.78 -1.83 -8.57
N ARG A 201 2.37 -0.78 -9.15
CA ARG A 201 2.75 0.45 -8.42
C ARG A 201 1.52 1.11 -7.79
N LEU A 202 0.41 1.22 -8.53
CA LEU A 202 -0.85 1.77 -8.02
C LEU A 202 -1.44 0.92 -6.90
N ARG A 203 -1.43 -0.41 -7.05
CA ARG A 203 -1.89 -1.35 -6.01
C ARG A 203 -1.10 -1.19 -4.73
N GLN A 204 0.23 -1.15 -4.81
CA GLN A 204 1.10 -0.92 -3.65
C GLN A 204 0.84 0.44 -2.99
N ALA A 205 0.60 1.49 -3.77
CA ALA A 205 0.27 2.81 -3.25
C ALA A 205 -1.09 2.82 -2.52
N LEU A 206 -2.13 2.15 -3.07
CA LEU A 206 -3.43 1.98 -2.42
C LEU A 206 -3.32 1.23 -1.08
N GLU A 207 -2.53 0.16 -1.03
CA GLU A 207 -2.25 -0.59 0.20
C GLU A 207 -1.50 0.27 1.24
N LYS A 208 -0.55 1.10 0.79
CA LYS A 208 0.18 2.04 1.67
C LYS A 208 -0.76 3.09 2.25
N VAL A 209 -1.69 3.63 1.45
CA VAL A 209 -2.72 4.57 1.92
C VAL A 209 -3.66 3.90 2.91
N LYS A 210 -4.18 2.70 2.60
CA LYS A 210 -5.05 1.93 3.50
C LYS A 210 -4.40 1.74 4.87
N ARG A 211 -3.17 1.21 4.91
CA ARG A 211 -2.39 1.01 6.13
C ARG A 211 -2.17 2.32 6.91
N SER A 212 -1.87 3.42 6.22
CA SER A 212 -1.66 4.73 6.86
C SER A 212 -2.92 5.35 7.49
N THR A 213 -4.10 4.87 7.09
CA THR A 213 -5.39 5.37 7.58
C THR A 213 -5.97 4.57 8.73
N GLU A 214 -5.56 3.32 8.92
CA GLU A 214 -6.00 2.49 10.03
C GLU A 214 -5.52 3.08 11.37
N GLY A 215 -6.48 3.46 12.24
CA GLY A 215 -6.19 4.03 13.56
C GLY A 215 -5.76 5.50 13.57
N ASN A 216 -5.82 6.21 12.44
CA ASN A 216 -5.45 7.63 12.38
C ASN A 216 -6.67 8.55 12.58
N PRO A 217 -6.86 9.21 13.74
CA PRO A 217 -8.01 10.07 13.99
C PRO A 217 -8.04 11.30 13.06
N ARG A 218 -6.88 11.76 12.57
CA ARG A 218 -6.81 12.86 11.60
C ARG A 218 -7.17 12.43 10.17
N ALA A 219 -7.34 11.12 9.90
CA ALA A 219 -7.83 10.62 8.60
C ALA A 219 -9.25 11.11 8.29
N VAL A 220 -10.06 11.38 9.31
CA VAL A 220 -11.41 11.94 9.18
C VAL A 220 -11.37 13.32 8.51
N ARG A 221 -10.35 14.15 8.81
CA ARG A 221 -10.23 15.52 8.26
C ARG A 221 -9.95 15.53 6.75
N TYR A 222 -9.23 14.53 6.24
CA TYR A 222 -8.86 14.43 4.82
C TYR A 222 -9.68 13.37 4.09
N GLU A 223 -10.80 12.94 4.68
CA GLU A 223 -11.58 11.82 4.17
C GLU A 223 -12.14 12.09 2.76
N GLY A 224 -12.65 13.29 2.49
CA GLY A 224 -13.18 13.67 1.18
C GLY A 224 -12.13 13.61 0.07
N VAL A 225 -10.98 14.29 0.27
CA VAL A 225 -9.87 14.29 -0.69
C VAL A 225 -9.33 12.88 -0.92
N ARG A 226 -9.20 12.08 0.16
CA ARG A 226 -8.75 10.69 0.05
C ARG A 226 -9.73 9.83 -0.74
N ARG A 227 -11.03 9.89 -0.43
CA ARG A 227 -12.05 9.09 -1.13
C ARG A 227 -12.04 9.43 -2.61
N SER A 228 -12.06 10.72 -2.97
CA SER A 228 -11.95 11.17 -4.36
C SER A 228 -10.72 10.61 -5.08
N LEU A 229 -9.54 10.66 -4.45
CA LEU A 229 -8.31 10.11 -5.04
C LEU A 229 -8.34 8.57 -5.16
N GLN A 230 -8.90 7.88 -4.17
CA GLN A 230 -9.06 6.41 -4.20
C GLN A 230 -10.05 5.98 -5.28
N ASP A 231 -11.15 6.71 -5.45
CA ASP A 231 -12.16 6.42 -6.46
C ASP A 231 -11.56 6.62 -7.86
N ARG A 232 -10.82 7.72 -8.09
CA ARG A 232 -10.07 7.95 -9.34
C ARG A 232 -9.05 6.83 -9.62
N ALA A 233 -8.25 6.45 -8.62
CA ALA A 233 -7.28 5.36 -8.76
C ALA A 233 -7.96 4.02 -9.11
N ARG A 234 -9.11 3.71 -8.49
CA ARG A 234 -9.87 2.49 -8.82
C ARG A 234 -10.43 2.52 -10.23
N SER A 235 -10.96 3.65 -10.68
CA SER A 235 -11.42 3.81 -12.06
C SER A 235 -10.30 3.57 -13.06
N LEU A 236 -9.11 4.14 -12.83
CA LEU A 236 -7.94 3.90 -13.68
C LEU A 236 -7.49 2.43 -13.66
N ALA A 237 -7.47 1.79 -12.49
CA ALA A 237 -7.13 0.37 -12.37
C ALA A 237 -8.13 -0.53 -13.13
N HIS A 238 -9.41 -0.16 -13.14
CA HIS A 238 -10.45 -0.86 -13.88
C HIS A 238 -10.31 -0.66 -15.40
N ILE A 239 -10.04 0.57 -15.85
CA ILE A 239 -9.74 0.85 -17.25
C ILE A 239 -8.52 0.07 -17.72
N ALA A 240 -7.44 0.06 -16.93
CA ALA A 240 -6.23 -0.69 -17.25
C ALA A 240 -6.49 -2.19 -17.41
N PHE A 241 -7.32 -2.77 -16.53
CA PHE A 241 -7.73 -4.17 -16.66
C PHE A 241 -8.47 -4.43 -17.98
N MET A 242 -9.41 -3.57 -18.36
CA MET A 242 -10.18 -3.73 -19.61
C MET A 242 -9.32 -3.55 -20.86
N VAL A 243 -8.37 -2.61 -20.85
CA VAL A 243 -7.44 -2.39 -21.96
C VAL A 243 -6.50 -3.58 -22.14
N GLN A 244 -6.01 -4.15 -21.04
CA GLN A 244 -5.18 -5.36 -21.08
C GLN A 244 -5.96 -6.59 -21.53
N ASP A 245 -7.22 -6.73 -21.10
CA ASP A 245 -8.10 -7.82 -21.57
C ASP A 245 -8.29 -7.76 -23.09
N VAL A 246 -8.44 -6.54 -23.65
CA VAL A 246 -8.43 -6.36 -25.11
C VAL A 246 -7.09 -6.73 -25.72
N GLY A 247 -5.98 -6.37 -25.07
CA GLY A 247 -4.65 -6.78 -25.53
C GLY A 247 -4.49 -8.29 -25.65
N VAL A 248 -4.93 -9.03 -24.63
CA VAL A 248 -4.92 -10.50 -24.63
C VAL A 248 -5.82 -11.05 -25.73
N VAL A 249 -7.02 -10.49 -25.90
CA VAL A 249 -7.94 -10.88 -26.97
C VAL A 249 -7.32 -10.65 -28.35
N LEU A 250 -6.69 -9.49 -28.58
CA LEU A 250 -6.02 -9.17 -29.84
C LEU A 250 -4.83 -10.11 -30.14
N GLN A 251 -4.14 -10.59 -29.10
CA GLN A 251 -3.05 -11.57 -29.26
C GLN A 251 -3.59 -12.96 -29.64
N ASP A 252 -4.65 -13.41 -28.97
CA ASP A 252 -5.26 -14.73 -29.22
C ASP A 252 -5.81 -14.81 -30.64
N VAL A 253 -6.45 -13.73 -31.09
CA VAL A 253 -6.92 -13.54 -32.48
C VAL A 253 -5.82 -13.76 -33.52
N GLN A 254 -4.59 -13.28 -33.27
CA GLN A 254 -3.52 -13.32 -34.26
C GLN A 254 -2.80 -14.67 -34.36
N ARG A 255 -2.81 -15.47 -33.29
CA ARG A 255 -2.09 -16.76 -33.29
C ARG A 255 -2.70 -17.80 -34.22
N ASP A 256 -4.00 -17.72 -34.46
CA ASP A 256 -4.76 -18.75 -35.18
C ASP A 256 -5.16 -18.35 -36.61
N ASP A 257 -4.47 -17.37 -37.23
CA ASP A 257 -4.68 -16.94 -38.63
C ASP A 257 -6.11 -16.36 -38.88
N TYR A 258 -6.82 -15.98 -37.81
CA TYR A 258 -8.16 -15.41 -37.91
C TYR A 258 -8.11 -13.93 -38.28
N ARG A 259 -8.65 -13.59 -39.45
CA ARG A 259 -8.95 -12.20 -39.85
C ARG A 259 -10.20 -11.67 -39.11
N VAL A 260 -10.19 -11.66 -37.78
CA VAL A 260 -11.37 -11.31 -36.97
C VAL A 260 -11.87 -9.88 -37.21
N LEU A 261 -10.95 -8.96 -37.50
CA LEU A 261 -11.30 -7.58 -37.80
C LEU A 261 -11.06 -7.31 -39.28
N ASP A 262 -12.14 -7.15 -40.03
CA ASP A 262 -12.03 -6.54 -41.35
C ASP A 262 -11.43 -5.12 -41.23
N LEU A 263 -11.02 -4.56 -42.37
CA LEU A 263 -10.39 -3.24 -42.41
C LEU A 263 -11.29 -2.13 -41.85
N GLN A 264 -12.61 -2.31 -41.88
CA GLN A 264 -13.57 -1.36 -41.35
C GLN A 264 -13.61 -1.41 -39.82
N LEU A 265 -13.66 -2.61 -39.25
CA LEU A 265 -13.71 -2.84 -37.82
C LEU A 265 -12.38 -2.49 -37.13
N ARG A 266 -11.23 -2.77 -37.76
CA ARG A 266 -9.92 -2.29 -37.29
C ARG A 266 -9.90 -0.77 -37.14
N ARG A 267 -10.44 -0.04 -38.13
CA ARG A 267 -10.50 1.43 -38.11
C ARG A 267 -11.44 1.95 -37.04
N ALA A 268 -12.59 1.32 -36.85
CA ALA A 268 -13.54 1.67 -35.80
C ALA A 268 -12.91 1.48 -34.41
N THR A 269 -12.25 0.34 -34.17
CA THR A 269 -11.53 0.06 -32.91
C THR A 269 -10.41 1.08 -32.68
N ALA A 270 -9.59 1.37 -33.70
CA ALA A 270 -8.55 2.38 -33.60
C ALA A 270 -9.09 3.78 -33.27
N THR A 271 -10.24 4.14 -33.82
CA THR A 271 -10.89 5.43 -33.57
C THR A 271 -11.41 5.50 -32.14
N ALA A 272 -12.10 4.46 -31.69
CA ALA A 272 -12.58 4.35 -30.31
C ALA A 272 -11.44 4.40 -29.28
N PHE A 273 -10.32 3.72 -29.53
CA PHE A 273 -9.19 3.66 -28.60
C PHE A 273 -8.39 4.96 -28.55
N ALA A 274 -8.18 5.60 -29.70
CA ALA A 274 -7.59 6.94 -29.73
C ALA A 274 -8.48 7.96 -28.99
N GLY A 275 -9.80 7.89 -29.22
CA GLY A 275 -10.76 8.72 -28.51
C GLY A 275 -10.76 8.48 -27.00
N LEU A 276 -10.69 7.23 -26.57
CA LEU A 276 -10.57 6.87 -25.16
C LEU A 276 -9.30 7.43 -24.53
N ALA A 277 -8.16 7.35 -25.23
CA ALA A 277 -6.90 7.95 -24.80
C ALA A 277 -7.05 9.46 -24.59
N ASP A 278 -7.69 10.16 -25.53
CA ASP A 278 -7.93 11.59 -25.43
C ASP A 278 -8.81 11.94 -24.22
N VAL A 279 -9.89 11.16 -23.97
CA VAL A 279 -10.78 11.36 -22.81
C VAL A 279 -10.04 11.15 -21.49
N ILE A 280 -9.16 10.15 -21.43
CA ILE A 280 -8.37 9.86 -20.23
C ILE A 280 -7.31 10.96 -20.00
N GLU A 281 -6.69 11.47 -21.07
CA GLU A 281 -5.68 12.50 -20.97
C GLU A 281 -6.27 13.86 -20.58
N THR A 282 -7.28 14.32 -21.33
CA THR A 282 -7.86 15.67 -21.18
C THR A 282 -9.37 15.62 -21.36
N PRO A 283 -10.12 15.23 -20.32
CA PRO A 283 -11.56 15.05 -20.41
C PRO A 283 -12.31 16.37 -20.61
N THR A 284 -13.11 16.46 -21.68
CA THR A 284 -14.06 17.56 -21.93
C THR A 284 -15.43 17.00 -22.33
N ALA A 285 -16.50 17.77 -22.12
CA ALA A 285 -17.85 17.33 -22.47
C ALA A 285 -18.02 17.06 -23.98
N GLU A 286 -17.46 17.93 -24.83
CA GLU A 286 -17.47 17.77 -26.28
C GLU A 286 -16.72 16.51 -26.73
N LEU A 287 -15.57 16.24 -26.12
CA LEU A 287 -14.76 15.06 -26.40
C LEU A 287 -15.50 13.79 -25.94
N ALA A 288 -16.07 13.81 -24.75
CA ALA A 288 -16.85 12.70 -24.21
C ALA A 288 -18.02 12.30 -25.11
N GLU A 289 -18.73 13.29 -25.67
CA GLU A 289 -19.85 13.05 -26.58
C GLU A 289 -19.37 12.48 -27.92
N ARG A 290 -18.30 13.04 -28.49
CA ARG A 290 -17.69 12.51 -29.72
C ARG A 290 -17.25 11.05 -29.56
N VAL A 291 -16.51 10.76 -28.49
CA VAL A 291 -15.97 9.40 -28.26
C VAL A 291 -17.07 8.41 -27.91
N ARG A 292 -18.16 8.86 -27.25
CA ARG A 292 -19.37 8.05 -27.07
C ARG A 292 -20.00 7.66 -28.41
N ALA A 293 -20.06 8.58 -29.36
CA ALA A 293 -20.54 8.28 -30.70
C ALA A 293 -19.63 7.28 -31.42
N ASP A 294 -18.30 7.46 -31.35
CA ASP A 294 -17.32 6.54 -31.96
C ASP A 294 -17.41 5.12 -31.39
N VAL A 295 -17.54 4.98 -30.06
CA VAL A 295 -17.73 3.68 -29.40
C VAL A 295 -19.08 3.05 -29.76
N THR A 296 -20.13 3.86 -29.90
CA THR A 296 -21.44 3.38 -30.33
C THR A 296 -21.41 2.88 -31.77
N ASP A 297 -20.71 3.59 -32.66
CA ASP A 297 -20.50 3.16 -34.03
C ASP A 297 -19.72 1.84 -34.08
N LEU A 298 -18.65 1.70 -33.30
CA LEU A 298 -17.92 0.42 -33.16
C LEU A 298 -18.87 -0.73 -32.76
N MET A 299 -19.69 -0.55 -31.72
CA MET A 299 -20.66 -1.57 -31.30
C MET A 299 -21.66 -1.94 -32.41
N ASN A 300 -22.15 -0.93 -33.14
CA ASN A 300 -23.06 -1.16 -34.26
C ASN A 300 -22.38 -1.91 -35.42
N GLN A 301 -21.12 -1.60 -35.70
CA GLN A 301 -20.33 -2.31 -36.72
C GLN A 301 -20.08 -3.76 -36.31
N VAL A 302 -19.69 -4.03 -35.06
CA VAL A 302 -19.58 -5.41 -34.53
C VAL A 302 -20.91 -6.16 -34.65
N HIS A 303 -22.03 -5.50 -34.34
CA HIS A 303 -23.35 -6.12 -34.40
C HIS A 303 -23.77 -6.50 -35.82
N ASN A 304 -23.45 -5.67 -36.81
CA ASN A 304 -23.85 -5.86 -38.20
C ASN A 304 -22.83 -6.64 -39.04
N ALA A 305 -21.62 -6.89 -38.53
CA ALA A 305 -20.58 -7.61 -39.24
C ALA A 305 -20.92 -9.10 -39.41
N GLU A 306 -20.59 -9.64 -40.58
CA GLU A 306 -20.56 -11.08 -40.83
C GLU A 306 -19.20 -11.63 -40.41
N PHE A 307 -19.20 -12.71 -39.63
CA PHE A 307 -18.00 -13.38 -39.15
C PHE A 307 -18.00 -14.81 -39.70
N ASP A 308 -16.84 -15.28 -40.15
CA ASP A 308 -16.67 -16.63 -40.70
C ASP A 308 -16.81 -17.72 -39.62
N ASP A 309 -16.54 -17.36 -38.36
CA ASP A 309 -16.64 -18.24 -37.19
C ASP A 309 -17.31 -17.54 -35.98
N VAL A 310 -17.64 -18.35 -34.98
CA VAL A 310 -18.30 -17.90 -33.75
C VAL A 310 -17.32 -17.17 -32.82
N GLU A 311 -16.04 -17.53 -32.87
CA GLU A 311 -14.99 -17.06 -31.97
C GLU A 311 -14.63 -15.59 -32.26
N GLY A 312 -14.42 -15.22 -33.52
CA GLY A 312 -14.20 -13.87 -33.99
C GLY A 312 -15.34 -12.91 -33.64
N ARG A 313 -16.60 -13.39 -33.70
CA ARG A 313 -17.75 -12.59 -33.21
C ARG A 313 -17.64 -12.27 -31.72
N TYR A 314 -17.25 -13.25 -30.90
CA TYR A 314 -17.09 -13.03 -29.46
C TYR A 314 -15.92 -12.10 -29.15
N LEU A 315 -14.78 -12.28 -29.82
CA LEU A 315 -13.58 -11.47 -29.63
C LEU A 315 -13.84 -10.00 -30.03
N ALA A 316 -14.48 -9.76 -31.17
CA ALA A 316 -14.94 -8.43 -31.58
C ALA A 316 -15.93 -7.81 -30.57
N GLY A 317 -16.84 -8.62 -30.04
CA GLY A 317 -17.78 -8.22 -28.99
C GLY A 317 -17.09 -7.79 -27.69
N ILE A 318 -16.05 -8.52 -27.26
CA ILE A 318 -15.25 -8.18 -26.07
C ILE A 318 -14.55 -6.82 -26.28
N ILE A 319 -13.95 -6.59 -27.44
CA ILE A 319 -13.29 -5.31 -27.77
C ILE A 319 -14.28 -4.14 -27.65
N ALA A 320 -15.45 -4.26 -28.28
CA ALA A 320 -16.50 -3.24 -28.25
C ALA A 320 -17.01 -2.98 -26.82
N ALA A 321 -17.30 -4.05 -26.06
CA ALA A 321 -17.78 -3.96 -24.69
C ALA A 321 -16.73 -3.32 -23.77
N SER A 322 -15.45 -3.72 -23.89
CA SER A 322 -14.34 -3.16 -23.11
C SER A 322 -14.12 -1.68 -23.42
N ALA A 323 -14.28 -1.25 -24.68
CA ALA A 323 -14.25 0.17 -25.04
C ALA A 323 -15.37 0.96 -24.35
N GLN A 324 -16.60 0.44 -24.37
CA GLN A 324 -17.77 1.05 -23.75
C GLN A 324 -17.64 1.13 -22.22
N LEU A 325 -17.23 0.04 -21.58
CA LEU A 325 -17.05 -0.03 -20.13
C LEU A 325 -15.90 0.90 -19.70
N SER A 326 -14.81 0.97 -20.46
CA SER A 326 -13.70 1.91 -20.21
C SER A 326 -14.16 3.35 -20.30
N LEU A 327 -14.91 3.71 -21.34
CA LEU A 327 -15.46 5.05 -21.50
C LEU A 327 -16.42 5.39 -20.34
N SER A 328 -17.37 4.52 -20.01
CA SER A 328 -18.31 4.77 -18.91
C SER A 328 -17.62 4.93 -17.56
N THR A 329 -16.56 4.16 -17.32
CA THR A 329 -15.73 4.25 -16.12
C THR A 329 -14.93 5.55 -16.10
N ALA A 330 -14.34 5.96 -17.23
CA ALA A 330 -13.62 7.22 -17.35
C ALA A 330 -14.56 8.40 -17.06
N LEU A 331 -15.74 8.44 -17.70
CA LEU A 331 -16.70 9.55 -17.57
C LEU A 331 -17.33 9.64 -16.17
N SER A 332 -17.61 8.51 -15.52
CA SER A 332 -18.13 8.52 -14.14
C SER A 332 -17.08 8.98 -13.11
N SER A 333 -15.79 8.92 -13.46
CA SER A 333 -14.69 9.39 -12.61
C SER A 333 -14.36 10.88 -12.79
N LEU A 334 -14.93 11.52 -13.81
CA LEU A 334 -14.75 12.95 -14.03
C LEU A 334 -15.47 13.76 -12.96
N PRO A 335 -14.86 14.83 -12.43
CA PRO A 335 -15.64 15.83 -11.72
C PRO A 335 -16.69 16.36 -12.71
N VAL A 336 -17.96 16.37 -12.31
CA VAL A 336 -19.03 17.02 -13.06
C VAL A 336 -18.56 18.46 -13.30
N VAL A 337 -18.19 18.76 -14.55
CA VAL A 337 -17.97 20.14 -14.96
C VAL A 337 -19.36 20.74 -14.99
N GLU A 338 -19.75 21.41 -13.91
CA GLU A 338 -20.91 22.29 -13.95
C GLU A 338 -20.58 23.35 -15.00
N ASP A 339 -21.32 23.33 -16.10
CA ASP A 339 -21.30 24.37 -17.12
C ASP A 339 -21.49 25.72 -16.43
N SER A 340 -20.45 26.55 -16.47
CA SER A 340 -20.45 27.95 -16.05
C SER A 340 -21.04 28.87 -17.10
#